data_AF-A0A532BYZ0-F1
#
_entry.id   AF-A0A532BYZ0-F1
#
_cell.length_a   1.000
_cell.length_b   1.000
_cell.length_c   1.000
_cell.angle_alpha   90.00
_cell.angle_beta   90.00
_cell.angle_gamma   90.00
#
_symmetry.space_group_name_H-M   'P 1'
#
loop_
_entity.id
_entity.type
_entity.pdbx_description
1 polymer ?
#
loop_
_entity_poly.entity_id
_entity_poly.type
_entity_poly.pdbx_seq_one_letter_code
_entity_poly.pdbx_strand_id
1 'polypeptide(L)'
;MEISRNIVLPDFLPYLLAIFGLLVLWQYYQIQTMKGRILAIDIFDRSGTRMYLYAVADDVQACEVCRSAHGTVYPPSEVMKSQFSPLKGTCKTPARCIGFLVGLYGAWPEADRIVKRLQLSRKREPIQLGQDELGEMVLGPWERSISANTDRLSIYVLEAVLGDCSNPSIAMDKYLHTLEHAREIRHMPLIVPTYFRLVELLTAQERAIEALQLIEQFEKRYTGGKTGPYAPTEKQFALMKIKKSHLKTTARTPSPVPTT
;
A
#
# COMPACT_ATOMS: atom_id res chain seq x y z
N MET A 1 32.01 49.80 -50.74
CA MET A 1 30.89 50.03 -49.80
C MET A 1 30.39 48.67 -49.35
N GLU A 2 30.94 48.16 -48.27
CA GLU A 2 30.46 46.92 -47.65
C GLU A 2 29.42 47.30 -46.60
N ILE A 3 28.16 46.90 -46.84
CA ILE A 3 27.08 47.07 -45.87
C ILE A 3 27.20 45.90 -44.89
N SER A 4 27.97 46.10 -43.82
CA SER A 4 27.98 45.19 -42.67
C SER A 4 26.60 45.22 -42.03
N ARG A 5 25.76 44.22 -42.35
CA ARG A 5 24.52 43.96 -41.62
C ARG A 5 24.87 43.48 -40.22
N ASN A 6 25.04 44.41 -39.29
CA ASN A 6 25.05 44.10 -37.87
C ASN A 6 23.66 43.58 -37.50
N ILE A 7 23.53 42.26 -37.42
CA ILE A 7 22.35 41.61 -36.85
C ILE A 7 22.45 41.84 -35.34
N VAL A 8 21.79 42.89 -34.87
CA VAL A 8 21.62 43.13 -33.43
C VAL A 8 20.62 42.09 -32.94
N LEU A 9 21.14 40.98 -32.40
CA LEU A 9 20.30 40.00 -31.74
C LEU A 9 19.68 40.65 -30.49
N PRO A 10 18.36 40.55 -30.30
CA PRO A 10 17.73 41.06 -29.08
C PRO A 10 18.25 40.31 -27.85
N ASP A 11 18.51 41.02 -26.76
CA ASP A 11 19.07 40.47 -25.52
C ASP A 11 18.26 39.31 -24.93
N PHE A 12 16.96 39.21 -25.26
CA PHE A 12 16.08 38.13 -24.81
C PHE A 12 16.18 36.84 -25.63
N LEU A 13 16.76 36.87 -26.84
CA LEU A 13 16.87 35.71 -27.72
C LEU A 13 17.66 34.53 -27.10
N PRO A 14 18.82 34.73 -26.43
CA PRO A 14 19.53 33.62 -25.77
C PRO A 14 18.69 32.97 -24.67
N TYR A 15 17.86 33.73 -23.94
CA TYR A 15 16.99 33.18 -22.91
C TYR A 15 15.86 32.33 -23.51
N LEU A 16 15.26 32.77 -24.62
CA LEU A 16 14.26 31.99 -25.35
C LEU A 16 14.84 30.68 -25.86
N LEU A 17 16.06 30.70 -26.41
CA LEU A 17 16.75 29.51 -26.88
C LEU A 17 17.09 28.55 -25.73
N ALA A 18 17.48 29.06 -24.56
CA ALA A 18 17.73 28.26 -23.37
C ALA A 18 16.43 27.59 -22.85
N ILE A 19 15.33 28.34 -22.78
CA ILE A 19 14.01 27.80 -22.39
C ILE A 19 13.57 26.72 -23.39
N PHE A 20 13.71 26.98 -24.69
CA PHE A 20 13.36 26.02 -25.72
C PHE A 20 14.25 24.76 -25.64
N GLY A 21 15.55 24.93 -25.40
CA GLY A 21 16.48 23.83 -25.15
C GLY A 21 16.07 22.97 -23.95
N LEU A 22 15.69 23.60 -22.83
CA LEU A 22 15.17 22.89 -21.66
C LEU A 22 13.86 22.16 -21.97
N LEU A 23 12.94 22.77 -22.72
CA LEU A 23 11.68 22.14 -23.12
C LEU A 23 11.90 20.94 -24.04
N VAL A 24 12.82 21.03 -25.00
CA VAL A 24 13.18 19.93 -25.90
C VAL A 24 13.89 18.81 -25.14
N LEU A 25 14.83 19.15 -24.24
CA LEU A 25 15.51 18.18 -23.39
C LEU A 25 14.51 17.44 -22.48
N TRP A 26 13.55 18.19 -21.93
CA TRP A 26 12.44 17.66 -21.14
C TRP A 26 11.54 16.74 -21.97
N GLN A 27 11.15 17.15 -23.18
CA GLN A 27 10.31 16.34 -24.06
C GLN A 27 11.04 15.06 -24.53
N TYR A 28 12.34 15.16 -24.81
CA TYR A 28 13.17 14.01 -25.14
C TYR A 28 13.28 13.05 -23.95
N TYR A 29 13.48 13.57 -22.75
CA TYR A 29 13.45 12.80 -21.50
C TYR A 29 12.09 12.10 -21.31
N GLN A 30 10.97 12.82 -21.49
CA GLN A 30 9.60 12.25 -21.44
C GLN A 30 9.42 11.08 -22.41
N ILE A 31 9.93 11.21 -23.63
CA ILE A 31 9.84 10.14 -24.63
C ILE A 31 10.69 8.92 -24.21
N GLN A 32 11.87 9.14 -23.63
CA GLN A 32 12.77 8.06 -23.19
C GLN A 32 12.25 7.37 -21.91
N THR A 33 11.58 8.09 -21.02
CA THR A 33 10.89 7.52 -19.85
C THR A 33 9.65 6.73 -20.25
N MET A 34 8.83 7.22 -21.19
CA MET A 34 7.73 6.44 -21.76
C MET A 34 8.21 5.17 -22.48
N LYS A 35 9.40 5.21 -23.10
CA LYS A 35 10.06 4.05 -23.71
C LYS A 35 10.77 3.13 -22.72
N GLY A 36 10.79 3.47 -21.42
CA GLY A 36 11.37 2.65 -20.35
C GLY A 36 12.89 2.47 -20.42
N ARG A 37 13.60 3.31 -21.18
CA ARG A 37 15.07 3.23 -21.34
C ARG A 37 15.84 4.02 -20.29
N ILE A 38 15.18 4.95 -19.61
CA ILE A 38 15.70 5.69 -18.47
C ILE A 38 14.77 5.39 -17.29
N LEU A 39 15.31 4.84 -16.20
CA LEU A 39 14.59 4.79 -14.94
C LEU A 39 14.34 6.25 -14.55
N ALA A 40 13.08 6.68 -14.61
CA ALA A 40 12.67 7.94 -14.04
C ALA A 40 12.92 7.84 -12.53
N ILE A 41 14.09 8.27 -12.07
CA ILE A 41 14.26 8.64 -10.67
C ILE A 41 13.36 9.87 -10.47
N ASP A 42 12.29 9.66 -9.71
CA ASP A 42 11.62 10.63 -8.83
C ASP A 42 11.20 12.00 -9.38
N ILE A 43 10.37 12.07 -10.42
CA ILE A 43 9.61 13.33 -10.67
C ILE A 43 8.11 13.12 -10.90
N PHE A 44 7.70 12.03 -11.56
CA PHE A 44 6.27 11.82 -11.90
C PHE A 44 5.52 10.83 -11.02
N ASP A 45 6.23 9.97 -10.27
CA ASP A 45 5.61 9.20 -9.21
C ASP A 45 5.96 9.84 -7.87
N ARG A 46 5.13 10.80 -7.42
CA ARG A 46 5.27 11.39 -6.08
C ARG A 46 5.22 10.35 -4.95
N SER A 47 4.86 9.09 -5.23
CA SER A 47 4.76 8.05 -4.21
C SER A 47 6.07 7.29 -3.95
N GLY A 48 7.03 7.29 -4.90
CA GLY A 48 8.23 6.45 -4.81
C GLY A 48 7.90 4.96 -4.72
N THR A 49 6.91 4.48 -5.49
CA THR A 49 6.44 3.08 -5.46
C THR A 49 6.80 2.37 -6.76
N ARG A 50 7.67 1.35 -6.72
CA ARG A 50 8.10 0.59 -7.91
C ARG A 50 7.24 -0.65 -8.15
N MET A 51 6.54 -1.15 -7.12
CA MET A 51 5.63 -2.28 -7.21
C MET A 51 4.55 -2.22 -6.12
N TYR A 52 3.43 -2.89 -6.37
CA TYR A 52 2.37 -3.09 -5.38
C TYR A 52 2.18 -4.57 -5.10
N LEU A 53 2.19 -4.98 -3.84
CA LEU A 53 1.94 -6.34 -3.42
C LEU A 53 0.54 -6.43 -2.79
N TYR A 54 -0.27 -7.37 -3.26
CA TYR A 54 -1.52 -7.71 -2.59
C TYR A 54 -1.30 -8.88 -1.63
N ALA A 55 -1.67 -8.69 -0.37
CA ALA A 55 -1.61 -9.72 0.67
C ALA A 55 -2.93 -9.76 1.44
N VAL A 56 -3.33 -10.95 1.86
CA VAL A 56 -4.54 -11.17 2.67
C VAL A 56 -4.12 -11.84 3.96
N ALA A 57 -4.66 -11.34 5.06
CA ALA A 57 -4.46 -11.91 6.37
C ALA A 57 -5.26 -13.21 6.53
N ASP A 58 -4.67 -14.20 7.21
CA ASP A 58 -5.30 -15.50 7.50
C ASP A 58 -5.76 -16.26 6.25
N ASP A 59 -4.80 -16.90 5.57
CA ASP A 59 -5.07 -17.67 4.34
C ASP A 59 -6.12 -18.78 4.56
N VAL A 60 -6.21 -19.34 5.76
CA VAL A 60 -7.11 -20.48 6.05
C VAL A 60 -8.58 -20.05 6.04
N GLN A 61 -8.89 -18.88 6.60
CA GLN A 61 -10.26 -18.34 6.61
C GLN A 61 -10.56 -17.43 5.41
N ALA A 62 -9.54 -17.04 4.64
CA ALA A 62 -9.72 -16.28 3.42
C ALA A 62 -10.54 -17.08 2.40
N CYS A 63 -11.48 -16.41 1.72
CA CYS A 63 -12.19 -17.02 0.60
C CYS A 63 -11.22 -17.30 -0.56
N GLU A 64 -11.56 -18.28 -1.40
CA GLU A 64 -10.74 -18.74 -2.52
C GLU A 64 -10.27 -17.60 -3.44
N VAL A 65 -11.13 -16.62 -3.71
CA VAL A 65 -10.79 -15.45 -4.54
C VAL A 65 -9.66 -14.63 -3.90
N CYS A 66 -9.76 -14.36 -2.60
CA CYS A 66 -8.75 -13.61 -1.86
C CYS A 66 -7.45 -14.40 -1.71
N ARG A 67 -7.54 -15.71 -1.43
CA ARG A 67 -6.40 -16.64 -1.38
C ARG A 67 -5.65 -16.68 -2.71
N SER A 68 -6.36 -16.78 -3.82
CA SER A 68 -5.76 -16.83 -5.16
C SER A 68 -5.01 -15.54 -5.55
N ALA A 69 -5.35 -14.42 -4.94
CA ALA A 69 -4.69 -13.12 -5.16
C ALA A 69 -3.57 -12.84 -4.15
N HIS A 70 -3.53 -13.54 -3.01
CA HIS A 70 -2.50 -13.36 -1.98
C HIS A 70 -1.12 -13.59 -2.60
N GLY A 71 -0.19 -12.66 -2.41
CA GLY A 71 1.15 -12.75 -2.98
C GLY A 71 1.24 -12.28 -4.43
N THR A 72 0.17 -11.73 -5.03
CA THR A 72 0.26 -11.15 -6.37
C THR A 72 0.92 -9.76 -6.31
N VAL A 73 1.92 -9.54 -7.16
CA VAL A 73 2.61 -8.26 -7.34
C VAL A 73 2.19 -7.62 -8.65
N TYR A 74 1.84 -6.34 -8.59
CA TYR A 74 1.35 -5.55 -9.69
C TYR A 74 2.34 -4.42 -10.00
N PRO A 75 2.53 -4.08 -11.28
CA PRO A 75 3.23 -2.86 -11.64
C PRO A 75 2.33 -1.63 -11.37
N PRO A 76 2.91 -0.46 -11.06
CA PRO A 76 2.15 0.77 -10.83
C PRO A 76 1.17 1.12 -11.96
N SER A 77 1.56 0.87 -13.21
CA SER A 77 0.71 1.12 -14.39
C SER A 77 -0.60 0.34 -14.40
N GLU A 78 -0.65 -0.82 -13.72
CA GLU A 78 -1.88 -1.60 -13.58
C GLU A 78 -2.78 -1.03 -12.48
N VAL A 79 -2.18 -0.70 -11.33
CA VAL A 79 -2.89 -0.18 -10.15
C VAL A 79 -3.53 1.19 -10.40
N MET A 80 -2.92 2.01 -11.25
CA MET A 80 -3.43 3.33 -11.60
C MET A 80 -4.66 3.31 -12.53
N LYS A 81 -5.09 2.15 -13.03
CA LYS A 81 -6.30 2.05 -13.85
C LYS A 81 -7.54 2.30 -13.00
N SER A 82 -8.53 3.02 -13.55
CA SER A 82 -9.74 3.44 -12.83
C SER A 82 -10.60 2.30 -12.28
N GLN A 83 -10.49 1.10 -12.85
CA GLN A 83 -11.22 -0.11 -12.44
C GLN A 83 -10.28 -1.18 -11.87
N PHE A 84 -9.10 -0.78 -11.39
CA PHE A 84 -8.19 -1.74 -10.80
C PHE A 84 -8.83 -2.46 -9.62
N SER A 85 -8.72 -3.80 -9.64
CA SER A 85 -9.04 -4.67 -8.52
C SER A 85 -7.96 -5.74 -8.45
N PRO A 86 -7.37 -5.99 -7.27
CA PRO A 86 -6.45 -7.11 -7.11
C PRO A 86 -7.20 -8.46 -7.22
N LEU A 87 -8.51 -8.45 -6.97
CA LEU A 87 -9.35 -9.65 -7.01
C LEU A 87 -9.94 -9.89 -8.39
N LYS A 88 -9.73 -11.09 -8.93
CA LYS A 88 -10.37 -11.59 -10.16
C LYS A 88 -11.75 -12.21 -9.86
N GLY A 89 -12.62 -11.46 -9.18
CA GLY A 89 -13.95 -11.91 -8.79
C GLY A 89 -14.47 -11.22 -7.53
N THR A 90 -15.65 -11.64 -7.06
CA THR A 90 -16.30 -11.08 -5.86
C THR A 90 -15.97 -11.90 -4.62
N CYS A 91 -15.44 -11.25 -3.58
CA CYS A 91 -15.21 -11.88 -2.29
C CYS A 91 -16.55 -12.25 -1.62
N LYS A 92 -16.68 -13.51 -1.19
CA LYS A 92 -17.89 -14.02 -0.51
C LYS A 92 -18.00 -13.55 0.95
N THR A 93 -16.87 -13.23 1.58
CA THR A 93 -16.78 -12.91 3.00
C THR A 93 -15.94 -11.64 3.24
N PRO A 94 -16.34 -10.48 2.68
CA PRO A 94 -15.54 -9.26 2.71
C PRO A 94 -15.30 -8.74 4.13
N ALA A 95 -16.17 -9.11 5.09
CA ALA A 95 -16.00 -8.76 6.49
C ALA A 95 -14.81 -9.45 7.17
N ARG A 96 -14.42 -10.63 6.69
CA ARG A 96 -13.31 -11.45 7.25
C ARG A 96 -12.07 -11.42 6.36
N CYS A 97 -12.22 -11.26 5.06
CA CYS A 97 -11.11 -11.23 4.11
C CYS A 97 -10.56 -9.81 3.96
N ILE A 98 -9.79 -9.35 4.95
CA ILE A 98 -9.12 -8.06 4.90
C ILE A 98 -7.84 -8.19 4.06
N GLY A 99 -7.87 -7.57 2.88
CA GLY A 99 -6.72 -7.50 1.98
C GLY A 99 -5.99 -6.17 2.08
N PHE A 100 -4.67 -6.23 1.90
CA PHE A 100 -3.75 -5.11 1.89
C PHE A 100 -3.14 -5.00 0.50
N LEU A 101 -3.26 -3.83 -0.12
CA LEU A 101 -2.49 -3.48 -1.31
C LEU A 101 -1.35 -2.56 -0.89
N VAL A 102 -0.15 -3.10 -0.83
CA VAL A 102 1.03 -2.46 -0.22
C VAL A 102 1.96 -1.97 -1.31
N GLY A 103 2.19 -0.65 -1.37
CA GLY A 103 3.20 -0.06 -2.23
C GLY A 103 4.61 -0.20 -1.65
N LEU A 104 5.55 -0.64 -2.48
CA LEU A 104 6.96 -0.82 -2.13
C LEU A 104 7.87 -0.13 -3.17
N TYR A 105 8.93 0.51 -2.70
CA TYR A 105 10.05 0.91 -3.53
C TYR A 105 10.94 -0.29 -3.87
N GLY A 106 11.25 -1.15 -2.89
CA GLY A 106 11.87 -2.45 -3.17
C GLY A 106 13.35 -2.39 -3.58
N ALA A 107 14.20 -1.72 -2.80
CA ALA A 107 15.64 -1.59 -3.09
C ALA A 107 16.54 -2.67 -2.44
N TRP A 108 15.99 -3.77 -1.95
CA TRP A 108 16.77 -4.92 -1.47
C TRP A 108 16.78 -6.04 -2.53
N PRO A 109 17.75 -6.97 -2.50
CA PRO A 109 17.97 -7.93 -3.57
C PRO A 109 16.74 -8.76 -3.96
N GLU A 110 15.94 -9.20 -2.98
CA GLU A 110 14.73 -10.01 -3.17
C GLU A 110 13.65 -9.20 -3.93
N ALA A 111 13.35 -7.99 -3.46
CA ALA A 111 12.38 -7.12 -4.11
C ALA A 111 12.86 -6.62 -5.48
N ASP A 112 14.13 -6.26 -5.64
CA ASP A 112 14.65 -5.75 -6.91
C ASP A 112 14.62 -6.85 -8.01
N ARG A 113 14.82 -8.12 -7.63
CA ARG A 113 14.58 -9.27 -8.53
C ARG A 113 13.14 -9.28 -9.05
N ILE A 114 12.16 -9.07 -8.18
CA ILE A 114 10.73 -9.01 -8.56
C ILE A 114 10.45 -7.80 -9.45
N VAL A 115 10.99 -6.62 -9.12
CA VAL A 115 10.84 -5.41 -9.94
C VAL A 115 11.42 -5.62 -11.34
N LYS A 116 12.59 -6.24 -11.46
CA LYS A 116 13.19 -6.60 -12.76
C LYS A 116 12.31 -7.56 -13.53
N ARG A 117 11.75 -8.60 -12.89
CA ARG A 117 10.81 -9.53 -13.53
C ARG A 117 9.57 -8.80 -14.08
N LEU A 118 9.00 -7.86 -13.31
CA LEU A 118 7.87 -7.04 -13.76
C LEU A 118 8.22 -6.21 -15.00
N GLN A 119 9.40 -5.58 -14.99
CA GLN A 119 9.89 -4.75 -16.10
C GLN A 119 10.21 -5.54 -17.37
N LEU A 120 10.75 -6.75 -17.23
CA LEU A 120 11.09 -7.63 -18.35
C LEU A 120 9.87 -8.27 -19.00
N SER A 121 8.73 -8.34 -18.31
CA SER A 121 7.50 -8.86 -18.91
C SER A 121 7.01 -7.90 -20.01
N ARG A 122 6.88 -8.40 -21.24
CA ARG A 122 6.50 -7.59 -22.43
C ARG A 122 5.17 -6.84 -22.26
N LYS A 123 4.29 -7.37 -21.41
CA LYS A 123 2.97 -6.82 -21.13
C LYS A 123 2.84 -6.13 -19.76
N ARG A 124 3.93 -6.08 -18.97
CA ARG A 124 3.88 -5.61 -17.56
C ARG A 124 2.76 -6.32 -16.80
N GLU A 125 2.74 -7.64 -16.90
CA GLU A 125 1.69 -8.45 -16.27
C GLU A 125 1.98 -8.64 -14.77
N PRO A 126 0.94 -8.81 -13.94
CA PRO A 126 1.11 -9.15 -12.54
C PRO A 126 1.85 -10.48 -12.36
N ILE A 127 2.64 -10.57 -11.29
CA ILE A 127 3.42 -11.76 -10.95
C ILE A 127 2.86 -12.37 -9.67
N GLN A 128 2.55 -13.65 -9.71
CA GLN A 128 2.22 -14.41 -8.49
C GLN A 128 3.50 -14.90 -7.82
N LEU A 129 3.74 -14.50 -6.57
CA LEU A 129 4.84 -15.05 -5.77
C LEU A 129 4.41 -16.36 -5.11
N GLY A 130 5.38 -17.27 -4.97
CA GLY A 130 5.24 -18.42 -4.05
C GLY A 130 5.38 -17.98 -2.59
N GLN A 131 4.99 -18.83 -1.66
CA GLN A 131 5.09 -18.54 -0.22
C GLN A 131 6.54 -18.31 0.23
N ASP A 132 7.49 -19.11 -0.29
CA ASP A 132 8.91 -18.94 0.03
C ASP A 132 9.46 -17.62 -0.52
N GLU A 133 9.13 -17.27 -1.77
CA GLU A 133 9.58 -16.01 -2.38
C GLU A 133 8.98 -14.78 -1.67
N LEU A 134 7.71 -14.87 -1.26
CA LEU A 134 7.05 -13.85 -0.44
C LEU A 134 7.71 -13.73 0.94
N GLY A 135 8.01 -14.86 1.58
CA GLY A 135 8.71 -14.94 2.86
C GLY A 135 10.11 -14.33 2.80
N GLU A 136 10.92 -14.69 1.81
CA GLU A 136 12.25 -14.10 1.59
C GLU A 136 12.18 -12.59 1.38
N MET A 137 11.22 -12.13 0.59
CA MET A 137 11.07 -10.70 0.33
C MET A 137 10.71 -9.90 1.60
N VAL A 138 9.85 -10.45 2.45
CA VAL A 138 9.29 -9.73 3.61
C VAL A 138 10.13 -9.91 4.88
N LEU A 139 10.66 -11.12 5.12
CA LEU A 139 11.42 -11.49 6.31
C LEU A 139 12.94 -11.50 6.08
N GLY A 140 13.38 -11.19 4.85
CA GLY A 140 14.79 -11.04 4.50
C GLY A 140 15.41 -9.76 5.10
N PRO A 141 16.70 -9.48 4.82
CA PRO A 141 17.44 -8.38 5.42
C PRO A 141 17.16 -7.02 4.75
N TRP A 142 15.88 -6.68 4.57
CA TRP A 142 15.43 -5.49 3.87
C TRP A 142 15.84 -4.19 4.59
N GLU A 143 16.06 -4.23 5.92
CA GLU A 143 16.47 -3.06 6.71
C GLU A 143 17.86 -2.55 6.33
N ARG A 144 18.69 -3.39 5.70
CA ARG A 144 20.02 -3.01 5.22
C ARG A 144 19.98 -2.23 3.90
N SER A 145 18.82 -2.13 3.27
CA SER A 145 18.66 -1.48 1.98
C SER A 145 18.50 0.04 2.11
N ILE A 146 18.83 0.74 1.03
CA ILE A 146 18.66 2.20 0.94
C ILE A 146 17.18 2.63 1.04
N SER A 147 16.23 1.74 0.72
CA SER A 147 14.79 2.02 0.80
C SER A 147 14.17 1.56 2.12
N ALA A 148 14.97 1.09 3.08
CA ALA A 148 14.48 0.58 4.37
C ALA A 148 13.53 1.56 5.06
N ASN A 149 13.90 2.84 5.16
CA ASN A 149 13.05 3.86 5.78
C ASN A 149 11.75 4.09 4.99
N THR A 150 11.84 4.11 3.67
CA THR A 150 10.73 4.34 2.75
C THR A 150 9.71 3.19 2.79
N ASP A 151 10.19 1.95 2.92
CA ASP A 151 9.35 0.76 2.88
C ASP A 151 9.01 0.20 4.28
N ARG A 152 9.57 0.78 5.36
CA ARG A 152 9.42 0.27 6.74
C ARG A 152 7.99 -0.04 7.14
N LEU A 153 7.07 0.91 6.98
CA LEU A 153 5.67 0.70 7.38
C LEU A 153 4.95 -0.30 6.48
N SER A 154 5.27 -0.30 5.19
CA SER A 154 4.77 -1.28 4.23
C SER A 154 5.21 -2.70 4.61
N ILE A 155 6.49 -2.89 4.96
CA ILE A 155 7.01 -4.18 5.39
C ILE A 155 6.42 -4.58 6.75
N TYR A 156 6.32 -3.68 7.73
CA TYR A 156 5.70 -4.00 9.02
C TYR A 156 4.28 -4.54 8.86
N VAL A 157 3.48 -3.95 7.96
CA VAL A 157 2.14 -4.46 7.64
C VAL A 157 2.22 -5.85 7.02
N LEU A 158 3.14 -6.10 6.08
CA LEU A 158 3.29 -7.40 5.44
C LEU A 158 3.76 -8.47 6.42
N GLU A 159 4.73 -8.16 7.26
CA GLU A 159 5.18 -9.05 8.33
C GLU A 159 4.06 -9.35 9.32
N ALA A 160 3.23 -8.37 9.66
CA ALA A 160 2.04 -8.58 10.49
C ALA A 160 1.07 -9.53 9.80
N VAL A 161 0.71 -9.27 8.53
CA VAL A 161 -0.18 -10.12 7.72
C VAL A 161 0.30 -11.57 7.66
N LEU A 162 1.60 -11.80 7.45
CA LEU A 162 2.20 -13.14 7.42
C LEU A 162 2.30 -13.78 8.81
N GLY A 163 2.45 -12.96 9.85
CA GLY A 163 2.62 -13.40 11.24
C GLY A 163 1.33 -13.53 12.04
N ASP A 164 0.20 -13.03 11.54
CA ASP A 164 -1.05 -12.87 12.30
C ASP A 164 -1.52 -14.14 13.01
N CYS A 165 -1.43 -15.29 12.33
CA CYS A 165 -1.86 -16.57 12.89
C CYS A 165 -0.81 -17.20 13.80
N SER A 166 0.48 -17.00 13.50
CA SER A 166 1.59 -17.64 14.20
C SER A 166 2.01 -16.86 15.44
N ASN A 167 1.97 -15.53 15.39
CA ASN A 167 2.34 -14.63 16.47
C ASN A 167 1.45 -13.37 16.45
N PRO A 168 0.17 -13.50 16.89
CA PRO A 168 -0.80 -12.41 16.86
C PRO A 168 -0.35 -11.20 17.68
N SER A 169 0.41 -11.39 18.76
CA SER A 169 0.92 -10.29 19.60
C SER A 169 1.90 -9.39 18.84
N ILE A 170 2.90 -9.98 18.19
CA ILE A 170 3.87 -9.22 17.37
C ILE A 170 3.16 -8.54 16.19
N ALA A 171 2.19 -9.22 15.58
CA ALA A 171 1.44 -8.63 14.47
C ALA A 171 0.60 -7.42 14.93
N MET A 172 -0.05 -7.50 16.09
CA MET A 172 -0.76 -6.36 16.69
C MET A 172 0.17 -5.17 16.93
N ASP A 173 1.38 -5.39 17.46
CA ASP A 173 2.35 -4.30 17.70
C ASP A 173 2.76 -3.61 16.40
N LYS A 174 3.01 -4.37 15.34
CA LYS A 174 3.36 -3.83 14.01
C LYS A 174 2.22 -3.04 13.38
N TYR A 175 0.99 -3.51 13.52
CA TYR A 175 -0.19 -2.77 13.08
C TYR A 175 -0.41 -1.48 13.87
N LEU A 176 -0.27 -1.52 15.20
CA LEU A 176 -0.37 -0.32 16.05
C LEU A 176 0.71 0.70 15.68
N HIS A 177 1.96 0.26 15.52
CA HIS A 177 3.07 1.09 15.07
C HIS A 177 2.75 1.72 13.70
N THR A 178 2.12 0.98 12.78
CA THR A 178 1.68 1.52 11.48
C THR A 178 0.63 2.62 11.64
N LEU A 179 -0.39 2.42 12.47
CA LEU A 179 -1.41 3.46 12.71
C LEU A 179 -0.83 4.73 13.34
N GLU A 180 0.16 4.59 14.21
CA GLU A 180 0.83 5.71 14.86
C GLU A 180 1.70 6.52 13.88
N HIS A 181 2.47 5.84 13.02
CA HIS A 181 3.50 6.46 12.19
C HIS A 181 3.08 6.72 10.73
N ALA A 182 1.96 6.18 10.26
CA ALA A 182 1.44 6.43 8.92
C ALA A 182 0.95 7.87 8.76
N ARG A 183 1.85 8.76 8.31
CA ARG A 183 1.58 10.19 8.08
C ARG A 183 1.64 10.62 6.61
N GLU A 184 2.34 9.87 5.77
CA GLU A 184 2.52 10.20 4.35
C GLU A 184 1.41 9.62 3.47
N ILE A 185 1.18 10.25 2.32
CA ILE A 185 0.16 9.84 1.34
C ILE A 185 0.29 8.37 0.95
N ARG A 186 1.53 7.88 0.76
CA ARG A 186 1.82 6.48 0.41
C ARG A 186 1.37 5.47 1.48
N HIS A 187 1.28 5.89 2.75
CA HIS A 187 0.86 5.03 3.86
C HIS A 187 -0.66 5.05 4.07
N MET A 188 -1.37 6.04 3.52
CA MET A 188 -2.81 6.20 3.73
C MET A 188 -3.66 4.96 3.33
N PRO A 189 -3.36 4.23 2.23
CA PRO A 189 -4.07 3.00 1.88
C PRO A 189 -4.01 1.91 2.95
N LEU A 190 -3.00 1.92 3.83
CA LEU A 190 -2.78 0.89 4.84
C LEU A 190 -3.67 1.10 6.08
N ILE A 191 -4.09 2.34 6.35
CA ILE A 191 -4.72 2.73 7.63
C ILE A 191 -6.05 2.01 7.86
N VAL A 192 -6.97 2.09 6.89
CA VAL A 192 -8.31 1.52 7.05
C VAL A 192 -8.26 -0.01 7.20
N PRO A 193 -7.57 -0.78 6.32
CA PRO A 193 -7.40 -2.22 6.51
C PRO A 193 -6.75 -2.58 7.86
N THR A 194 -5.77 -1.80 8.32
CA THR A 194 -5.11 -2.02 9.61
C THR A 194 -6.08 -1.90 10.79
N TYR A 195 -6.96 -0.89 10.79
CA TYR A 195 -8.01 -0.79 11.82
C TYR A 195 -8.91 -2.03 11.86
N PHE A 196 -9.39 -2.48 10.69
CA PHE A 196 -10.22 -3.68 10.63
C PHE A 196 -9.50 -4.91 11.16
N ARG A 197 -8.25 -5.10 10.74
CA ARG A 197 -7.50 -6.29 11.13
C ARG A 197 -7.16 -6.30 12.62
N LEU A 198 -6.75 -5.17 13.19
CA LEU A 198 -6.52 -5.04 14.63
C LEU A 198 -7.77 -5.31 15.45
N VAL A 199 -8.93 -4.80 15.04
CA VAL A 199 -10.20 -5.10 15.73
C VAL A 199 -10.47 -6.60 15.72
N GLU A 200 -10.24 -7.30 14.60
CA GLU A 200 -10.40 -8.76 14.54
C GLU A 200 -9.43 -9.48 15.47
N LEU A 201 -8.14 -9.11 15.46
CA LEU A 201 -7.14 -9.74 16.33
C LEU A 201 -7.46 -9.52 17.82
N LEU A 202 -7.81 -8.30 18.21
CA LEU A 202 -8.21 -8.00 19.60
C LEU A 202 -9.48 -8.75 20.01
N THR A 203 -10.44 -8.90 19.09
CA THR A 203 -11.66 -9.67 19.33
C THR A 203 -11.35 -11.15 19.51
N ALA A 204 -10.47 -11.72 18.67
CA ALA A 204 -10.05 -13.12 18.74
C ALA A 204 -9.24 -13.43 20.02
N GLN A 205 -8.56 -12.43 20.59
CA GLN A 205 -7.82 -12.53 21.85
C GLN A 205 -8.67 -12.14 23.08
N GLU A 206 -10.00 -12.04 22.93
CA GLU A 206 -10.94 -11.67 24.01
C GLU A 206 -10.69 -10.28 24.63
N ARG A 207 -9.91 -9.41 23.98
CA ARG A 207 -9.59 -8.03 24.42
C ARG A 207 -10.65 -7.03 23.96
N ALA A 208 -11.91 -7.30 24.33
CA ALA A 208 -13.07 -6.56 23.84
C ALA A 208 -13.04 -5.04 24.16
N ILE A 209 -12.50 -4.65 25.32
CA ILE A 209 -12.40 -3.23 25.73
C ILE A 209 -11.46 -2.47 24.79
N GLU A 210 -10.30 -3.04 24.48
CA GLU A 210 -9.31 -2.43 23.59
C GLU A 210 -9.81 -2.38 22.15
N ALA A 211 -10.51 -3.45 21.70
CA ALA A 211 -11.17 -3.45 20.40
C ALA A 211 -12.20 -2.30 20.30
N LEU A 212 -13.01 -2.07 21.35
CA LEU A 212 -13.97 -0.96 21.39
C LEU A 212 -13.28 0.41 21.36
N GLN A 213 -12.21 0.60 22.12
CA GLN A 213 -11.42 1.84 22.09
C GLN A 213 -10.86 2.11 20.70
N LEU A 214 -10.37 1.06 20.02
CA LEU A 214 -9.84 1.18 18.67
C LEU A 214 -10.92 1.57 17.65
N ILE A 215 -12.14 1.03 17.79
CA ILE A 215 -13.29 1.43 16.98
C ILE A 215 -13.65 2.90 17.22
N GLU A 216 -13.62 3.36 18.47
CA GLU A 216 -13.90 4.77 18.79
C GLU A 216 -12.84 5.71 18.24
N GLN A 217 -11.56 5.30 18.23
CA GLN A 217 -10.50 6.04 17.56
C GLN A 217 -10.72 6.11 16.04
N PHE A 218 -11.13 5.00 15.42
CA PHE A 218 -11.48 4.97 14.00
C PHE A 218 -12.63 5.94 13.70
N GLU A 219 -13.72 5.89 14.47
CA GLU A 219 -14.86 6.79 14.31
C GLU A 219 -14.41 8.25 14.46
N LYS A 220 -13.69 8.58 15.54
CA LYS A 220 -13.16 9.94 15.79
C LYS A 220 -12.27 10.45 14.67
N ARG A 221 -11.43 9.58 14.09
CA ARG A 221 -10.50 9.95 13.00
C ARG A 221 -11.25 10.41 11.74
N TYR A 222 -12.42 9.83 11.47
CA TYR A 222 -13.20 10.06 10.27
C TYR A 222 -14.55 10.75 10.51
N THR A 223 -14.83 11.22 11.73
CA THR A 223 -15.98 12.08 12.04
C THR A 223 -16.02 13.29 11.11
N GLY A 224 -17.22 13.65 10.63
CA GLY A 224 -17.42 14.81 9.75
C GLY A 224 -17.24 14.53 8.26
N GLY A 225 -17.19 13.25 7.85
CA GLY A 225 -17.28 12.88 6.45
C GLY A 225 -16.06 13.30 5.63
N LYS A 226 -14.84 13.02 6.11
CA LYS A 226 -13.61 13.22 5.32
C LYS A 226 -13.76 12.48 3.99
N THR A 227 -14.02 13.21 2.92
CA THR A 227 -14.05 12.69 1.55
C THR A 227 -12.62 12.69 1.02
N GLY A 228 -12.06 11.51 0.83
CA GLY A 228 -10.74 11.36 0.24
C GLY A 228 -10.58 9.98 -0.36
N PRO A 229 -9.62 9.79 -1.27
CA PRO A 229 -9.41 8.50 -1.97
C PRO A 229 -9.06 7.34 -1.02
N TYR A 230 -8.61 7.65 0.20
CA TYR A 230 -8.23 6.69 1.23
C TYR A 230 -9.14 6.75 2.47
N ALA A 231 -10.26 7.47 2.39
CA ALA A 231 -11.25 7.46 3.44
C ALA A 231 -12.04 6.13 3.43
N PRO A 232 -12.55 5.67 4.57
CA PRO A 232 -13.41 4.50 4.61
C PRO A 232 -14.67 4.73 3.77
N THR A 233 -15.07 3.69 3.03
CA THR A 233 -16.34 3.65 2.31
C THR A 233 -17.52 3.55 3.29
N GLU A 234 -18.72 3.89 2.83
CA GLU A 234 -19.95 3.69 3.63
C GLU A 234 -20.13 2.25 4.09
N LYS A 235 -19.78 1.27 3.23
CA LYS A 235 -19.80 -0.15 3.57
C LYS A 235 -18.84 -0.48 4.71
N GLN A 236 -17.63 0.10 4.69
CA GLN A 236 -16.68 -0.06 5.78
C GLN A 236 -17.19 0.58 7.08
N PHE A 237 -17.75 1.78 7.03
CA PHE A 237 -18.37 2.37 8.22
C PHE A 237 -19.51 1.51 8.80
N ALA A 238 -20.39 1.00 7.94
CA ALA A 238 -21.48 0.10 8.37
C ALA A 238 -20.92 -1.17 9.03
N LEU A 239 -19.89 -1.78 8.45
CA LEU A 239 -19.23 -2.95 9.01
C LEU A 239 -18.60 -2.65 10.38
N MET A 240 -17.92 -1.52 10.54
CA MET A 240 -17.31 -1.14 11.81
C MET A 240 -18.37 -0.91 12.90
N LYS A 241 -19.52 -0.31 12.56
CA LYS A 241 -20.66 -0.16 13.47
C LYS A 241 -21.23 -1.51 13.91
N ILE A 242 -21.37 -2.46 12.99
CA ILE A 242 -21.82 -3.83 13.31
C ILE A 242 -20.86 -4.47 14.31
N LYS A 243 -19.54 -4.40 14.07
CA LYS A 243 -18.52 -4.90 15.00
C LYS A 243 -18.62 -4.26 16.38
N LYS A 244 -18.80 -2.94 16.45
CA LYS A 244 -19.00 -2.21 17.71
C LYS A 244 -20.19 -2.74 18.51
N SER A 245 -21.32 -2.95 17.83
CA SER A 245 -22.54 -3.46 18.47
C SER A 245 -22.34 -4.87 19.03
N HIS A 246 -21.70 -5.76 18.27
CA HIS A 246 -21.39 -7.11 18.75
C HIS A 246 -20.48 -7.07 19.98
N LEU A 247 -19.39 -6.30 19.94
CA LEU A 247 -18.47 -6.18 21.07
C LEU A 247 -19.13 -5.61 22.33
N LYS A 248 -20.03 -4.63 22.20
CA LYS A 248 -20.78 -4.09 23.33
C LYS A 248 -21.70 -5.13 23.98
N THR A 249 -22.30 -6.01 23.18
CA THR A 249 -23.13 -7.10 23.70
C THR A 249 -22.27 -8.12 24.44
N THR A 250 -21.14 -8.54 23.84
CA THR A 250 -20.21 -9.50 24.46
C THR A 250 -19.59 -8.95 25.75
N ALA A 251 -19.19 -7.68 25.79
CA ALA A 251 -18.61 -7.06 26.99
C ALA A 251 -19.62 -6.87 28.15
N ARG A 252 -20.93 -6.97 27.89
CA ARG A 252 -21.99 -6.89 28.91
C ARG A 252 -22.38 -8.23 29.50
N THR A 253 -21.98 -9.34 28.89
CA THR A 253 -22.23 -10.69 29.40
C THR A 253 -20.99 -11.15 30.17
N PRO A 254 -20.94 -11.04 31.52
CA PRO A 254 -19.84 -11.62 32.27
C PRO A 254 -19.85 -13.14 32.06
N SER A 255 -18.68 -13.71 31.79
CA SER A 255 -18.49 -15.15 31.69
C SER A 255 -19.03 -15.82 32.96
N PRO A 256 -19.87 -16.86 32.86
CA PRO A 256 -20.36 -17.57 34.04
C PRO A 256 -19.15 -18.17 34.76
N VAL A 257 -19.02 -17.82 36.04
CA VAL A 257 -18.01 -18.39 36.95
C VAL A 257 -18.10 -19.92 36.86
N PRO A 258 -16.99 -20.64 36.59
CA PRO A 258 -17.02 -22.09 36.65
C PRO A 258 -17.43 -22.49 38.06
N THR A 259 -18.57 -23.16 38.16
CA THR A 259 -19.01 -23.74 39.41
C THR A 259 -18.33 -25.10 39.53
N THR A 260 -17.56 -25.24 40.61
CA THR A 260 -16.93 -26.45 41.19
C THR A 260 -15.80 -27.12 40.43
#